data_AF-A0A9D1Y979-F1
#
_entry.id   AF-A0A9D1Y979-F1
#
_cell.length_a   1.000
_cell.length_b   1.000
_cell.length_c   1.000
_cell.angle_alpha   90.00
_cell.angle_beta   90.00
_cell.angle_gamma   90.00
#
_symmetry.space_group_name_H-M   'P 1'
#
loop_
_entity.id
_entity.type
_entity.pdbx_description
1 polymer ?
#
loop_
_entity_poly.entity_id
_entity_poly.type
_entity_poly.pdbx_seq_one_letter_code
_entity_poly.pdbx_strand_id
1 'polypeptide(L)'
;MQWAVQTGVTAGTSSTTFSPNMTVTRAQVVTFLHRVAGQPAVSGSTGFSDVSAGDWFADAAVWAVKEGITQGTGNRTFTPDRVCSRGEILTFLYRQFG
;
A
#
# COMPACT_ATOMS: atom_id res chain seq x y z
N MET A 1 0.92 -11.66 14.51
CA MET A 1 2.08 -11.14 13.75
C MET A 1 2.70 -12.18 12.84
N GLN A 2 2.92 -13.42 13.31
CA GLN A 2 3.48 -14.52 12.51
C GLN A 2 2.66 -14.85 11.26
N TRP A 3 1.33 -14.71 11.34
CA TRP A 3 0.42 -14.85 10.21
C TRP A 3 0.79 -13.95 9.02
N ALA A 4 1.01 -12.65 9.21
CA ALA A 4 1.26 -11.71 8.11
C ALA A 4 2.58 -11.97 7.36
N VAL A 5 3.58 -12.52 8.05
CA VAL A 5 4.83 -12.97 7.42
C VAL A 5 4.62 -14.30 6.70
N GLN A 6 3.91 -15.25 7.33
CA GLN A 6 3.62 -16.57 6.75
C GLN A 6 2.69 -16.50 5.53
N THR A 7 1.76 -15.55 5.49
CA THR A 7 0.84 -15.33 4.36
C THR A 7 1.38 -14.38 3.31
N GLY A 8 2.64 -13.92 3.43
CA GLY A 8 3.29 -13.08 2.43
C GLY A 8 2.80 -11.63 2.36
N VAL A 9 2.00 -11.18 3.33
CA VAL A 9 1.51 -9.78 3.41
C VAL A 9 2.69 -8.82 3.57
N THR A 10 3.73 -9.22 4.29
CA THR A 10 4.96 -8.43 4.48
C THR A 10 6.17 -9.31 4.76
N ALA A 11 7.35 -8.87 4.30
CA ALA A 11 8.62 -9.51 4.63
C ALA A 11 9.17 -9.07 6.00
N GLY A 12 8.60 -8.03 6.63
CA GLY A 12 9.21 -7.33 7.76
C GLY A 12 10.03 -6.11 7.30
N THR A 13 10.67 -5.42 8.25
CA THR A 13 11.67 -4.35 7.98
C THR A 13 13.04 -4.92 7.64
N SER A 14 13.23 -6.21 7.88
CA SER A 14 14.30 -7.04 7.35
C SER A 14 13.74 -8.46 7.14
N SER A 15 14.54 -9.36 6.56
CA SER A 15 14.17 -10.77 6.38
C SER A 15 13.79 -11.52 7.66
N THR A 16 14.13 -10.98 8.83
CA THR A 16 13.88 -11.61 10.14
C THR A 16 13.18 -10.71 11.15
N THR A 17 13.03 -9.41 10.86
CA THR A 17 12.52 -8.43 11.81
C THR A 17 11.16 -7.91 11.39
N PHE A 18 10.15 -8.17 12.21
CA PHE A 18 8.87 -7.49 12.12
C PHE A 18 8.85 -6.32 13.11
N SER A 19 8.75 -5.08 12.61
CA SER A 19 8.75 -3.86 13.44
C SER A 19 7.34 -3.25 13.54
N PRO A 20 6.45 -3.78 14.40
CA PRO A 20 5.03 -3.38 14.44
C PRO A 20 4.79 -1.93 14.87
N ASN A 21 5.77 -1.33 15.53
CA ASN A 21 5.69 0.05 16.04
C ASN A 21 6.38 1.06 15.11
N MET A 22 6.97 0.59 14.01
CA MET A 22 7.56 1.47 13.02
C MET A 22 6.46 2.10 12.16
N THR A 23 6.60 3.39 11.91
CA THR A 23 5.74 4.12 10.98
C THR A 23 5.89 3.55 9.58
N VAL A 24 4.76 3.29 8.91
CA VAL A 24 4.71 2.80 7.53
C VAL A 24 4.39 3.94 6.57
N THR A 25 4.94 3.88 5.36
CA THR A 25 4.64 4.85 4.30
C THR A 25 3.33 4.51 3.58
N ARG A 26 2.75 5.47 2.86
CA ARG A 26 1.56 5.24 2.03
C ARG A 26 1.75 4.13 1.01
N ALA A 27 2.92 4.08 0.37
CA ALA A 27 3.29 3.01 -0.56
C ALA A 27 3.29 1.63 0.11
N GLN A 28 3.81 1.53 1.34
CA GLN A 28 3.82 0.27 2.08
C GLN A 28 2.41 -0.20 2.43
N VAL A 29 1.53 0.72 2.84
CA VAL A 29 0.14 0.37 3.20
C VAL A 29 -0.62 -0.20 2.01
N VAL A 30 -0.59 0.48 0.84
CA VAL A 30 -1.28 -0.04 -0.35
C VAL A 30 -0.70 -1.37 -0.82
N THR A 31 0.61 -1.56 -0.66
CA THR A 31 1.27 -2.83 -1.01
C THR A 31 0.84 -3.97 -0.10
N PHE A 32 0.68 -3.72 1.19
CA PHE A 32 0.16 -4.74 2.11
C PHE A 32 -1.28 -5.12 1.76
N LEU A 33 -2.14 -4.14 1.47
CA LEU A 33 -3.51 -4.40 1.06
C LEU A 33 -3.60 -5.17 -0.26
N HIS A 34 -2.79 -4.80 -1.25
CA HIS A 34 -2.73 -5.50 -2.53
C HIS A 34 -2.30 -6.96 -2.35
N ARG A 35 -1.35 -7.23 -1.45
CA ARG A 35 -0.95 -8.61 -1.08
C ARG A 35 -2.05 -9.38 -0.37
N VAL A 36 -2.75 -8.75 0.57
CA VAL A 36 -3.91 -9.36 1.24
C VAL A 36 -5.01 -9.71 0.23
N ALA A 37 -5.19 -8.89 -0.79
CA ALA A 37 -6.14 -9.13 -1.89
C ALA A 37 -5.67 -10.19 -2.91
N GLY A 38 -4.52 -10.84 -2.70
CA GLY A 38 -3.98 -11.86 -3.61
C GLY A 38 -3.22 -11.29 -4.81
N GLN A 39 -2.76 -10.04 -4.71
CA GLN A 39 -2.02 -9.31 -5.75
C GLN A 39 -2.68 -9.38 -7.15
N PRO A 40 -3.93 -8.91 -7.30
CA PRO A 40 -4.61 -8.93 -8.59
C PRO A 40 -3.78 -8.23 -9.67
N ALA A 41 -3.76 -8.83 -10.87
CA ALA A 41 -3.09 -8.24 -12.02
C ALA A 41 -3.74 -6.90 -12.39
N VAL A 42 -2.90 -5.90 -12.66
CA VAL A 42 -3.35 -4.57 -13.06
C VAL A 42 -2.79 -4.18 -14.43
N SER A 43 -3.43 -3.19 -15.02
CA SER A 43 -3.03 -2.56 -16.27
C SER A 43 -3.25 -1.05 -16.19
N GLY A 44 -2.46 -0.29 -16.95
CA GLY A 44 -2.52 1.18 -16.96
C GLY A 44 -1.68 1.82 -15.85
N SER A 45 -1.96 3.09 -15.55
CA SER A 45 -1.24 3.86 -14.53
C SER A 45 -2.21 4.58 -13.60
N THR A 46 -1.71 5.04 -12.45
CA THR A 46 -2.47 5.85 -11.50
C THR A 46 -2.76 7.26 -12.02
N GLY A 47 -1.99 7.73 -13.02
CA GLY A 47 -1.98 9.12 -13.48
C GLY A 47 -1.25 10.09 -12.54
N PHE A 48 -0.73 9.61 -11.41
CA PHE A 48 0.05 10.43 -10.47
C PHE A 48 1.46 10.69 -11.01
N SER A 49 1.95 11.92 -10.82
CA SER A 49 3.28 12.32 -11.30
C SER A 49 4.43 11.75 -10.48
N ASP A 50 4.15 11.31 -9.25
CA ASP A 50 5.09 10.73 -8.30
C ASP A 50 4.94 9.20 -8.17
N VAL A 51 4.37 8.55 -9.19
CA VAL A 51 4.31 7.09 -9.31
C VAL A 51 4.75 6.69 -10.71
N SER A 52 5.93 6.08 -10.80
CA SER A 52 6.50 5.53 -12.03
C SER A 52 6.15 4.05 -12.18
N ALA A 53 6.02 3.56 -13.42
CA ALA A 53 5.70 2.16 -13.68
C ALA A 53 6.76 1.17 -13.15
N GLY A 54 8.00 1.62 -12.93
CA GLY A 54 9.08 0.82 -12.35
C GLY A 54 9.13 0.81 -10.82
N ASP A 55 8.26 1.58 -10.14
CA ASP A 55 8.26 1.62 -8.69
C ASP A 55 7.75 0.29 -8.10
N TRP A 56 8.38 -0.18 -7.03
CA TRP A 56 8.02 -1.47 -6.40
C TRP A 56 6.58 -1.55 -5.87
N PHE A 57 5.93 -0.39 -5.69
CA PHE A 57 4.55 -0.26 -5.25
C PHE A 57 3.59 0.16 -6.39
N ALA A 58 4.08 0.30 -7.62
CA ALA A 58 3.30 0.84 -8.75
C ALA A 58 2.01 0.06 -8.98
N ASP A 59 2.10 -1.27 -9.07
CA ASP A 59 0.94 -2.13 -9.29
C ASP A 59 -0.07 -2.04 -8.14
N ALA A 60 0.43 -2.02 -6.90
CA ALA A 60 -0.40 -1.86 -5.72
C ALA A 60 -1.10 -0.49 -5.70
N ALA A 61 -0.42 0.57 -6.15
CA ALA A 61 -1.01 1.91 -6.25
C ALA A 61 -2.07 1.97 -7.36
N VAL A 62 -1.82 1.38 -8.53
CA VAL A 62 -2.81 1.28 -9.62
C VAL A 62 -4.06 0.53 -9.14
N TRP A 63 -3.87 -0.62 -8.50
CA TRP A 63 -4.95 -1.40 -7.93
C TRP A 63 -5.73 -0.58 -6.88
N ALA A 64 -5.03 0.03 -5.91
CA ALA A 64 -5.66 0.77 -4.84
C ALA A 64 -6.46 2.00 -5.32
N VAL A 65 -6.04 2.62 -6.43
CA VAL A 65 -6.82 3.69 -7.07
C VAL A 65 -8.08 3.13 -7.74
N LYS A 66 -7.96 2.00 -8.46
CA LYS A 66 -9.09 1.37 -9.14
C LYS A 66 -10.17 0.87 -8.19
N GLU A 67 -9.76 0.28 -7.07
CA GLU A 67 -10.67 -0.19 -6.01
C GLU A 67 -11.18 0.94 -5.11
N GLY A 68 -10.79 2.20 -5.34
CA GLY A 68 -11.25 3.34 -4.53
C GLY A 68 -10.67 3.41 -3.12
N ILE A 69 -9.66 2.59 -2.82
CA ILE A 69 -8.96 2.56 -1.52
C ILE A 69 -8.27 3.90 -1.27
N THR A 70 -7.69 4.50 -2.31
CA THR A 70 -7.04 5.82 -2.27
C THR A 70 -7.37 6.67 -3.49
N GLN A 71 -7.41 7.99 -3.29
CA GLN A 71 -7.54 8.97 -4.38
C GLN A 71 -6.26 9.84 -4.50
N GLY A 72 -5.18 9.43 -3.82
CA GLY A 72 -3.98 10.24 -3.68
C GLY A 72 -4.14 11.34 -2.64
N THR A 73 -3.36 12.40 -2.77
CA THR A 73 -3.25 13.52 -1.84
C THR A 73 -3.61 14.87 -2.48
N GLY A 74 -4.13 14.86 -3.71
CA GLY A 74 -4.40 16.05 -4.52
C GLY A 74 -3.26 16.37 -5.49
N ASN A 75 -3.41 17.38 -6.34
CA ASN A 75 -2.40 17.84 -7.31
C ASN A 75 -1.75 16.74 -8.16
N ARG A 76 -2.49 15.67 -8.47
CA ARG A 76 -1.98 14.49 -9.19
C ARG A 76 -0.81 13.80 -8.46
N THR A 77 -0.79 13.82 -7.12
CA THR A 77 0.22 13.13 -6.32
C THR A 77 -0.39 12.03 -5.45
N PHE A 78 0.39 10.98 -5.24
CA PHE A 78 0.10 9.90 -4.30
C PHE A 78 0.78 10.13 -2.94
N THR A 79 1.93 10.82 -2.97
CA THR A 79 2.88 11.03 -1.87
C THR A 79 3.36 9.70 -1.25
N PRO A 80 4.05 8.82 -2.02
CA PRO A 80 4.35 7.45 -1.61
C PRO A 80 5.15 7.33 -0.31
N ASP A 81 6.10 8.26 -0.09
CA ASP A 81 7.02 8.23 1.05
C ASP A 81 6.46 8.89 2.31
N ARG A 82 5.29 9.53 2.22
CA ARG A 82 4.69 10.15 3.40
C ARG A 82 4.30 9.07 4.40
N VAL A 83 4.77 9.24 5.62
CA VAL A 83 4.39 8.42 6.77
C VAL A 83 2.87 8.47 6.94
N CYS A 84 2.23 7.31 6.94
CA CYS A 84 0.83 7.16 7.28
C CYS A 84 0.64 7.24 8.80
N SER A 85 -0.27 8.10 9.21
CA SER A 85 -0.81 8.06 10.58
C SER A 85 -1.65 6.80 10.81
N ARG A 86 -1.81 6.39 12.07
CA ARG A 86 -2.66 5.25 12.44
C ARG A 86 -4.10 5.38 11.92
N GLY A 87 -4.64 6.59 11.86
CA GLY A 87 -5.97 6.87 11.31
C GLY A 87 -6.09 6.63 9.80
N GLU A 88 -5.03 6.90 9.03
CA GLU A 88 -5.00 6.62 7.60
C GLU A 88 -4.92 5.12 7.32
N ILE A 89 -4.17 4.37 8.12
CA ILE A 89 -4.12 2.90 8.05
C ILE A 89 -5.52 2.33 8.32
N LEU A 90 -6.22 2.83 9.33
CA LEU A 90 -7.60 2.42 9.64
C LEU A 90 -8.59 2.77 8.52
N THR A 91 -8.41 3.93 7.88
CA THR A 91 -9.25 4.33 6.74
C THR A 91 -9.06 3.40 5.55
N PHE A 92 -7.82 3.01 5.27
CA PHE A 92 -7.51 2.05 4.22
C PHE A 92 -8.05 0.64 4.53
N LEU A 93 -7.95 0.17 5.77
CA LEU A 93 -8.55 -1.09 6.20
C LEU A 93 -10.08 -1.07 6.12
N TYR A 94 -10.72 0.01 6.55
CA TYR A 94 -12.17 0.18 6.47
C TYR A 94 -12.65 0.14 5.01
N ARG A 95 -11.97 0.82 4.09
CA ARG A 95 -12.33 0.79 2.66
C ARG A 95 -12.13 -0.59 2.00
N GLN A 96 -11.23 -1.40 2.54
CA GLN A 96 -10.95 -2.74 2.01
C GLN A 96 -11.96 -3.80 2.49
N PHE A 97 -12.44 -3.68 3.72
CA PHE A 97 -13.24 -4.74 4.39
C PHE A 97 -14.64 -4.29 4.83
N GLY A 98 -14.95 -2.99 4.73
CA GLY A 98 -16.23 -2.40 5.08
C GLY A 98 -17.15 -2.18 3.88
#